data_AF-A0A7L2Y3R2-F1
#
_entry.id   AF-A0A7L2Y3R2-F1
#
_cell.length_a   1.000
_cell.length_b   1.000
_cell.length_c   1.000
_cell.angle_alpha   90.00
_cell.angle_beta   90.00
_cell.angle_gamma   90.00
#
_symmetry.space_group_name_H-M   'P 1'
#
loop_
_entity.id
_entity.type
_entity.pdbx_description
1 polymer ?
#
loop_
_entity_poly.entity_id
_entity_poly.type
_entity_poly.pdbx_seq_one_letter_code
_entity_poly.pdbx_strand_id
1 'polypeptide(L)'
;NGMIGNIYSMGLALQALETSSEFYAPRKWDRAQAFSVVCNHDYKQPMAMAQVLPSLVGKSYLDAGRKGCAATKGMSPSRRLPLWGVPAPITVQFSITNTLKDYFHYSTSVCVPHKSTLLWVMKKARKEKPDVFSFKTKKTSWGPFVTSIHGLAGNETQRTYWQFFSCWSPLQEGVGTYKPKNWEHIQAIFSTY
;
A
#
# COMPACT_ATOMS: atom_id res chain seq x y z
N ASN A 1 -11.47 -13.25 11.73
CA ASN A 1 -11.66 -12.93 10.30
C ASN A 1 -10.56 -13.54 9.42
N GLY A 2 -9.69 -14.41 9.94
CA GLY A 2 -8.59 -15.02 9.18
C GLY A 2 -7.37 -14.14 8.91
N MET A 3 -7.41 -12.83 9.17
CA MET A 3 -6.29 -11.92 8.88
C MET A 3 -5.20 -11.96 9.95
N ILE A 4 -3.95 -11.88 9.50
CA ILE A 4 -2.74 -11.77 10.31
C ILE A 4 -1.98 -10.53 9.83
N GLY A 5 -2.02 -9.46 10.64
CA GLY A 5 -1.62 -8.14 10.18
C GLY A 5 -2.67 -7.53 9.25
N ASN A 6 -2.32 -7.35 7.97
CA ASN A 6 -3.20 -6.86 6.92
C ASN A 6 -3.15 -7.75 5.67
N ILE A 7 -3.96 -7.44 4.66
CA ILE A 7 -4.04 -8.24 3.43
C ILE A 7 -2.71 -8.36 2.65
N TYR A 8 -1.82 -7.39 2.81
CA TYR A 8 -0.50 -7.33 2.17
C TYR A 8 0.58 -8.09 2.94
N SER A 9 0.40 -8.36 4.24
CA SER A 9 1.28 -9.23 5.04
C SER A 9 0.87 -10.71 5.01
N MET A 10 -0.38 -11.00 4.67
CA MET A 10 -0.95 -12.36 4.71
C MET A 10 -0.13 -13.39 3.93
N GLY A 11 0.34 -13.06 2.74
CA GLY A 11 1.13 -14.00 1.91
C GLY A 11 2.42 -14.47 2.60
N LEU A 12 3.08 -13.60 3.35
CA LEU A 12 4.26 -13.98 4.12
C LEU A 12 3.89 -14.69 5.43
N ALA A 13 2.81 -14.26 6.09
CA ALA A 13 2.32 -14.90 7.31
C ALA A 13 1.89 -16.36 7.06
N LEU A 14 1.21 -16.62 5.94
CA LEU A 14 0.82 -17.97 5.52
C LEU A 14 2.06 -18.87 5.35
N GLN A 15 3.08 -18.41 4.64
CA GLN A 15 4.34 -19.17 4.48
C GLN A 15 4.99 -19.46 5.83
N ALA A 16 5.12 -18.44 6.69
CA ALA A 16 5.76 -18.59 7.99
C ALA A 16 5.04 -19.64 8.85
N LEU A 17 3.71 -19.53 8.99
CA LEU A 17 2.93 -20.44 9.81
C LEU A 17 2.89 -21.87 9.24
N GLU A 18 2.80 -22.03 7.93
CA GLU A 18 2.85 -23.36 7.31
C GLU A 18 4.19 -24.08 7.56
N THR A 19 5.27 -23.32 7.73
CA THR A 19 6.62 -23.86 7.99
C THR A 19 6.99 -23.96 9.47
N SER A 20 6.14 -23.51 10.39
CA SER A 20 6.43 -23.40 11.84
C SER A 20 5.38 -24.08 12.72
N SER A 21 4.74 -25.14 12.21
CA SER A 21 3.61 -25.82 12.86
C SER A 21 3.89 -26.33 14.29
N GLU A 22 5.16 -26.58 14.60
CA GLU A 22 5.60 -27.03 15.92
C GLU A 22 5.50 -25.95 17.01
N PHE A 23 5.48 -24.66 16.64
CA PHE A 23 5.62 -23.55 17.59
C PHE A 23 4.31 -22.91 18.04
N TYR A 24 3.18 -23.24 17.42
CA TYR A 24 1.88 -22.66 17.81
C TYR A 24 0.91 -23.66 18.44
N ALA A 25 1.33 -24.91 18.66
CA ALA A 25 0.57 -25.83 19.51
C ALA A 25 0.49 -25.30 20.95
N PRO A 26 -0.65 -25.45 21.67
CA PRO A 26 -1.89 -26.14 21.27
C PRO A 26 -2.88 -25.27 20.49
N ARG A 27 -2.55 -23.99 20.23
CA ARG A 27 -3.45 -23.03 19.59
C ARG A 27 -3.61 -23.37 18.11
N LYS A 28 -4.76 -23.92 17.73
CA LYS A 28 -5.05 -24.24 16.32
C LYS A 28 -5.23 -22.95 15.53
N TRP A 29 -4.39 -22.77 14.51
CA TRP A 29 -4.58 -21.76 13.48
C TRP A 29 -5.47 -22.31 12.35
N ASP A 30 -6.54 -21.60 12.02
CA ASP A 30 -7.42 -21.95 10.92
C ASP A 30 -6.82 -21.50 9.58
N ARG A 31 -6.02 -22.39 8.99
CA ARG A 31 -5.39 -22.19 7.68
C ARG A 31 -6.42 -21.94 6.58
N ALA A 32 -7.55 -22.66 6.59
CA ALA A 32 -8.57 -22.54 5.55
C ALA A 32 -9.21 -21.16 5.57
N GLN A 33 -9.52 -20.64 6.77
CA GLN A 33 -10.02 -19.28 6.94
C GLN A 33 -9.00 -18.23 6.46
N ALA A 34 -7.72 -18.37 6.82
CA ALA A 34 -6.66 -17.45 6.39
C ALA A 34 -6.42 -17.49 4.87
N PHE A 35 -6.45 -18.68 4.26
CA PHE A 35 -6.32 -18.87 2.82
C PHE A 35 -7.48 -18.25 2.05
N SER A 36 -8.72 -18.40 2.55
CA SER A 36 -9.91 -17.80 1.93
C SER A 36 -9.81 -16.27 1.83
N VAL A 37 -9.22 -15.61 2.85
CA VAL A 37 -9.02 -14.16 2.84
C VAL A 37 -8.12 -13.71 1.69
N VAL A 38 -6.99 -14.39 1.47
CA VAL A 38 -6.07 -14.03 0.38
C VAL A 38 -6.59 -14.44 -0.99
N CYS A 39 -7.26 -15.59 -1.09
CA CYS A 39 -7.77 -16.09 -2.37
C CYS A 39 -8.89 -15.19 -2.93
N ASN A 40 -9.69 -14.58 -2.05
CA ASN A 40 -10.80 -13.71 -2.44
C ASN A 40 -10.42 -12.24 -2.65
N HIS A 41 -9.16 -11.85 -2.41
CA HIS A 41 -8.74 -10.45 -2.57
C HIS A 41 -8.25 -10.14 -3.99
N ASP A 42 -8.67 -8.99 -4.52
CA ASP A 42 -8.29 -8.53 -5.86
C ASP A 42 -6.99 -7.72 -5.82
N TYR A 43 -5.85 -8.42 -5.87
CA TYR A 43 -4.54 -7.79 -5.88
C TYR A 43 -4.27 -7.05 -7.20
N LYS A 44 -4.10 -5.73 -7.13
CA LYS A 44 -3.69 -4.90 -8.28
C LYS A 44 -2.19 -4.58 -8.32
N GLN A 45 -1.51 -4.70 -7.19
CA GLN A 45 -0.12 -4.31 -7.05
C GLN A 45 0.81 -5.52 -7.28
N PRO A 46 1.76 -5.46 -8.25
CA PRO A 46 2.57 -6.62 -8.63
C PRO A 46 3.43 -7.23 -7.52
N MET A 47 3.95 -6.41 -6.61
CA MET A 47 4.75 -6.90 -5.47
C MET A 47 3.87 -7.63 -4.45
N ALA A 48 2.65 -7.16 -4.18
CA ALA A 48 1.67 -7.85 -3.35
C ALA A 48 1.30 -9.21 -3.96
N MET A 49 1.09 -9.26 -5.29
CA MET A 49 0.90 -10.52 -6.01
C MET A 49 2.10 -11.45 -5.83
N ALA A 50 3.33 -10.93 -5.98
CA ALA A 50 4.55 -11.73 -5.83
C ALA A 50 4.72 -12.30 -4.41
N GLN A 51 4.28 -11.59 -3.37
CA GLN A 51 4.37 -12.06 -1.98
C GLN A 51 3.30 -13.09 -1.61
N VAL A 52 2.11 -13.01 -2.20
CA VAL A 52 1.00 -13.93 -1.91
C VAL A 52 1.03 -15.19 -2.79
N LEU A 53 1.58 -15.09 -4.00
CA LEU A 53 1.58 -16.18 -4.98
C LEU A 53 2.17 -17.50 -4.43
N PRO A 54 3.32 -17.52 -3.71
CA PRO A 54 3.85 -18.76 -3.15
C PRO A 54 2.80 -19.49 -2.28
N SER A 55 2.15 -18.80 -1.35
CA SER A 55 1.12 -19.40 -0.50
C SER A 55 -0.08 -19.92 -1.30
N LEU A 56 -0.51 -19.17 -2.34
CA LEU A 56 -1.63 -19.58 -3.19
C LEU A 56 -1.34 -20.87 -3.97
N VAL A 57 -0.08 -21.17 -4.24
CA VAL A 57 0.34 -22.41 -4.91
C VAL A 57 0.93 -23.45 -3.96
N GLY A 58 0.73 -23.27 -2.64
CA GLY A 58 1.22 -24.20 -1.61
C GLY A 58 2.75 -24.28 -1.54
N LYS A 59 3.43 -23.14 -1.73
CA LYS A 59 4.88 -23.00 -1.70
C LYS A 59 5.32 -21.94 -0.70
N SER A 60 6.57 -22.06 -0.27
CA SER A 60 7.27 -21.08 0.55
C SER A 60 8.61 -20.71 -0.08
N TYR A 61 9.26 -19.67 0.43
CA TYR A 61 10.63 -19.36 0.03
C TYR A 61 11.64 -20.48 0.35
N LEU A 62 11.35 -21.40 1.28
CA LEU A 62 12.19 -22.57 1.54
C LEU A 62 12.21 -23.56 0.36
N ASP A 63 11.17 -23.54 -0.49
CA ASP A 63 11.11 -24.37 -1.71
C ASP A 63 11.99 -23.83 -2.84
N ALA A 64 12.50 -22.60 -2.74
CA ALA A 64 13.22 -21.92 -3.83
C ALA A 64 14.52 -22.64 -4.23
N GLY A 65 15.19 -23.30 -3.28
CA GLY A 65 16.41 -24.08 -3.52
C GLY A 65 16.18 -25.46 -4.15
N ARG A 66 14.93 -25.92 -4.26
CA ARG A 66 14.59 -27.30 -4.64
C ARG A 66 14.28 -27.49 -6.14
N LYS A 67 14.73 -26.60 -7.02
CA LYS A 67 14.24 -26.56 -8.41
C LYS A 67 14.78 -27.68 -9.32
N GLY A 68 13.86 -28.51 -9.80
CA GLY A 68 13.85 -28.95 -11.20
C GLY A 68 13.12 -27.90 -12.05
N CYS A 69 13.77 -27.40 -13.11
CA CYS A 69 13.16 -26.45 -14.04
C CYS A 69 12.21 -27.18 -15.00
N ALA A 70 10.98 -27.46 -14.57
CA ALA A 70 9.91 -27.83 -15.49
C ALA A 70 9.21 -26.56 -15.99
N ALA A 71 9.37 -26.25 -17.27
CA ALA A 71 8.71 -25.11 -17.91
C ALA A 71 7.21 -25.43 -18.10
N THR A 72 6.33 -24.76 -17.37
CA THR A 72 4.89 -24.74 -17.68
C THR A 72 4.60 -23.65 -18.70
N LYS A 73 3.98 -24.03 -19.84
CA LYS A 73 3.47 -23.09 -20.85
C LYS A 73 2.37 -22.22 -20.22
N GLY A 74 2.50 -20.90 -20.36
CA GLY A 74 1.57 -19.92 -19.78
C GLY A 74 0.23 -19.84 -20.53
N MET A 75 -0.85 -19.73 -19.77
CA MET A 75 -2.18 -19.34 -20.25
C MET A 75 -2.33 -17.82 -20.09
N SER A 76 -2.62 -17.10 -21.16
CA SER A 76 -2.88 -15.65 -21.12
C SER A 76 -4.37 -15.38 -20.95
N PRO A 77 -4.83 -14.61 -19.94
CA PRO A 77 -6.16 -14.04 -19.97
C PRO A 77 -6.11 -12.70 -20.71
N SER A 78 -6.86 -12.60 -21.81
CA SER A 78 -7.26 -11.31 -22.37
C SER A 78 -8.63 -10.95 -21.81
N ARG A 79 -8.76 -9.74 -21.27
CA ARG A 79 -10.06 -9.21 -20.86
C ARG A 79 -10.17 -7.75 -21.29
N ARG A 80 -11.17 -7.47 -22.11
CA ARG A 80 -11.59 -6.12 -22.48
C ARG A 80 -12.39 -5.51 -21.34
N LEU A 81 -12.15 -4.23 -21.06
CA LEU A 81 -12.94 -3.45 -20.10
C LEU A 81 -14.12 -2.78 -20.82
N PRO A 82 -15.30 -2.68 -20.20
CA PRO A 82 -16.39 -1.87 -20.72
C PRO A 82 -16.09 -0.38 -20.50
N LEU A 83 -16.48 0.46 -21.47
CA LEU A 83 -16.55 1.91 -21.30
C LEU A 83 -17.71 2.21 -20.35
N TRP A 84 -17.41 2.84 -19.21
CA TRP A 84 -18.42 3.47 -18.35
C TRP A 84 -18.24 4.98 -18.36
N GLY A 85 -19.37 5.70 -18.28
CA GLY A 85 -19.44 7.16 -18.34
C GLY A 85 -18.50 7.85 -17.36
N VAL A 86 -18.07 9.06 -17.73
CA VAL A 86 -17.11 9.86 -16.97
C VAL A 86 -17.71 10.19 -15.60
N PRO A 87 -17.22 9.61 -14.50
CA PRO A 87 -17.74 9.91 -13.18
C PRO A 87 -17.30 11.32 -12.76
N ALA A 88 -18.13 12.00 -11.97
CA ALA A 88 -17.85 13.35 -11.50
C ALA A 88 -16.50 13.43 -10.74
N PRO A 89 -15.74 14.54 -10.87
CA PRO A 89 -14.56 14.78 -10.06
C PRO A 89 -14.86 14.69 -8.55
N ILE A 90 -13.85 14.34 -7.78
CA ILE A 90 -13.92 14.26 -6.32
C ILE A 90 -13.08 15.38 -5.70
N THR A 91 -13.50 15.87 -4.55
CA THR A 91 -12.73 16.79 -3.71
C THR A 91 -12.09 16.01 -2.57
N VAL A 92 -10.80 16.20 -2.33
CA VAL A 92 -10.05 15.54 -1.26
C VAL A 92 -9.43 16.62 -0.39
N GLN A 93 -9.59 16.52 0.93
CA GLN A 93 -8.85 17.36 1.86
C GLN A 93 -7.47 16.74 2.09
N PHE A 94 -6.41 17.50 1.87
CA PHE A 94 -5.03 17.04 2.04
C PHE A 94 -4.30 17.95 3.00
N SER A 95 -3.82 17.38 4.12
CA SER A 95 -3.03 18.10 5.12
C SER A 95 -1.66 17.48 5.30
N ILE A 96 -0.70 18.33 5.62
CA ILE A 96 0.67 17.96 5.96
C ILE A 96 0.96 18.49 7.36
N THR A 97 1.51 17.65 8.23
CA THR A 97 1.77 18.01 9.63
C THR A 97 3.13 17.50 10.05
N ASN A 98 3.87 18.34 10.76
CA ASN A 98 5.07 17.94 11.48
C ASN A 98 4.92 18.34 12.95
N THR A 99 5.03 17.37 13.84
CA THR A 99 4.97 17.58 15.30
C THR A 99 6.28 17.24 16.01
N LEU A 100 7.29 16.73 15.30
CA LEU A 100 8.53 16.24 15.91
C LEU A 100 9.49 17.39 16.27
N LYS A 101 9.69 18.33 15.35
CA LYS A 101 10.54 19.52 15.52
C LYS A 101 10.12 20.60 14.54
N ASP A 102 10.12 21.87 14.92
CA ASP A 102 9.72 22.98 14.04
C ASP A 102 8.29 22.78 13.50
N TYR A 103 7.32 22.86 14.43
CA TYR A 103 5.91 22.53 14.16
C TYR A 103 5.39 23.28 12.94
N PHE A 104 4.73 22.54 12.05
CA PHE A 104 3.92 23.13 11.00
C PHE A 104 2.71 22.26 10.71
N HIS A 105 1.63 22.93 10.28
CA HIS A 105 0.44 22.29 9.79
C HIS A 105 -0.14 23.11 8.63
N TYR A 106 -0.30 22.46 7.48
CA TYR A 106 -0.92 23.08 6.31
C TYR A 106 -1.99 22.16 5.75
N SER A 107 -3.10 22.76 5.30
CA SER A 107 -4.22 22.03 4.71
C SER A 107 -4.69 22.69 3.42
N THR A 108 -5.18 21.89 2.49
CA THR A 108 -5.80 22.36 1.25
C THR A 108 -6.85 21.35 0.78
N SER A 109 -7.85 21.84 0.05
CA SER A 109 -8.79 20.97 -0.68
C SER A 109 -8.40 20.95 -2.15
N VAL A 110 -8.33 19.76 -2.75
CA VAL A 110 -8.02 19.60 -4.18
C VAL A 110 -9.11 18.84 -4.89
N CYS A 111 -9.49 19.34 -6.07
CA CYS A 111 -10.42 18.66 -6.96
C CYS A 111 -9.63 17.82 -7.98
N VAL A 112 -9.96 16.52 -8.07
CA VAL A 112 -9.27 15.54 -8.92
C VAL A 112 -10.28 14.64 -9.66
N PRO A 113 -9.95 14.13 -10.86
CA PRO A 113 -10.80 13.16 -11.54
C PRO A 113 -11.09 11.95 -10.66
N HIS A 114 -12.27 11.36 -10.82
CA HIS A 114 -12.64 10.15 -10.12
C HIS A 114 -11.62 9.02 -10.34
N LYS A 115 -11.40 8.17 -9.31
CA LYS A 115 -10.39 7.09 -9.29
C LYS A 115 -8.93 7.55 -9.39
N SER A 116 -8.64 8.84 -9.27
CA SER A 116 -7.27 9.35 -9.13
C SER A 116 -6.59 8.76 -7.89
N THR A 117 -5.28 8.56 -7.98
CA THR A 117 -4.48 8.08 -6.85
C THR A 117 -4.10 9.24 -5.93
N LEU A 118 -3.71 8.92 -4.70
CA LEU A 118 -3.21 9.91 -3.75
C LEU A 118 -1.99 10.67 -4.29
N LEU A 119 -1.13 10.03 -5.09
CA LEU A 119 -0.04 10.74 -5.77
C LEU A 119 -0.55 11.85 -6.71
N TRP A 120 -1.70 11.66 -7.35
CA TRP A 120 -2.31 12.68 -8.20
C TRP A 120 -2.85 13.85 -7.38
N VAL A 121 -3.49 13.57 -6.24
CA VAL A 121 -3.89 14.56 -5.22
C VAL A 121 -2.67 15.39 -4.78
N MET A 122 -1.56 14.74 -4.43
CA MET A 122 -0.31 15.44 -4.06
C MET A 122 0.24 16.31 -5.19
N LYS A 123 0.25 15.81 -6.43
CA LYS A 123 0.68 16.59 -7.61
C LYS A 123 -0.19 17.82 -7.84
N LYS A 124 -1.50 17.69 -7.63
CA LYS A 124 -2.47 18.77 -7.75
C LYS A 124 -2.25 19.81 -6.65
N ALA A 125 -2.10 19.39 -5.40
CA ALA A 125 -1.78 20.29 -4.27
C ALA A 125 -0.48 21.05 -4.50
N ARG A 126 0.58 20.38 -4.98
CA ARG A 126 1.85 21.00 -5.36
C ARG A 126 1.69 22.04 -6.46
N LYS A 127 0.86 21.77 -7.47
CA LYS A 127 0.64 22.71 -8.58
C LYS A 127 -0.03 24.00 -8.08
N GLU A 128 -0.95 23.88 -7.12
CA GLU A 128 -1.70 25.03 -6.59
C GLU A 128 -0.91 25.82 -5.55
N LYS A 129 -0.09 25.15 -4.74
CA LYS A 129 0.68 25.74 -3.64
C LYS A 129 2.08 25.10 -3.59
N PRO A 130 2.99 25.46 -4.52
CA PRO A 130 4.27 24.78 -4.69
C PRO A 130 5.20 24.92 -3.49
N ASP A 131 5.21 26.06 -2.82
CA ASP A 131 6.10 26.30 -1.67
C ASP A 131 5.72 25.43 -0.46
N VAL A 132 4.41 25.17 -0.29
CA VAL A 132 3.86 24.42 0.85
C VAL A 132 3.84 22.92 0.55
N PHE A 133 3.28 22.50 -0.59
CA PHE A 133 3.05 21.09 -0.91
C PHE A 133 4.09 20.53 -1.88
N SER A 134 5.31 21.09 -1.90
CA SER A 134 6.44 20.46 -2.58
C SER A 134 6.71 19.07 -1.99
N PHE A 135 7.04 18.10 -2.83
CA PHE A 135 7.37 16.75 -2.38
C PHE A 135 8.35 16.06 -3.33
N LYS A 136 9.08 15.08 -2.80
CA LYS A 136 9.99 14.21 -3.56
C LYS A 136 9.57 12.75 -3.39
N THR A 137 9.83 11.94 -4.42
CA THR A 137 9.56 10.50 -4.40
C THR A 137 10.74 9.70 -4.91
N LYS A 138 10.91 8.48 -4.40
CA LYS A 138 11.81 7.46 -4.92
C LYS A 138 10.98 6.28 -5.44
N LYS A 139 11.39 5.69 -6.57
CA LYS A 139 10.75 4.47 -7.11
C LYS A 139 11.22 3.25 -6.30
N THR A 140 10.29 2.39 -5.90
CA THR A 140 10.55 1.09 -5.23
C THR A 140 9.76 -0.02 -5.93
N SER A 141 9.96 -1.27 -5.52
CA SER A 141 9.13 -2.42 -5.98
C SER A 141 7.65 -2.28 -5.60
N TRP A 142 7.35 -1.53 -4.54
CA TRP A 142 5.99 -1.21 -4.09
C TRP A 142 5.39 0.02 -4.77
N GLY A 143 6.18 0.75 -5.56
CA GLY A 143 5.76 1.96 -6.27
C GLY A 143 6.47 3.22 -5.76
N PRO A 144 5.87 4.41 -5.93
CA PRO A 144 6.45 5.67 -5.50
C PRO A 144 6.41 5.78 -3.97
N PHE A 145 7.58 5.86 -3.34
CA PHE A 145 7.75 6.14 -1.92
C PHE A 145 8.04 7.63 -1.72
N VAL A 146 7.30 8.29 -0.84
CA VAL A 146 7.46 9.72 -0.56
C VAL A 146 8.62 9.90 0.41
N THR A 147 9.67 10.59 -0.04
CA THR A 147 10.89 10.79 0.74
C THR A 147 10.94 12.12 1.45
N SER A 148 10.21 13.12 0.94
CA SER A 148 10.17 14.47 1.52
C SER A 148 8.88 15.20 1.14
N ILE A 149 8.38 16.03 2.04
CA ILE A 149 7.28 16.99 1.83
C ILE A 149 7.69 18.31 2.47
N HIS A 150 7.40 19.44 1.83
CA HIS A 150 7.73 20.79 2.31
C HIS A 150 9.22 20.95 2.69
N GLY A 151 10.11 20.40 1.85
CA GLY A 151 11.56 20.41 2.10
C GLY A 151 12.04 19.48 3.23
N LEU A 152 11.16 18.95 4.07
CA LEU A 152 11.52 18.06 5.17
C LEU A 152 11.58 16.61 4.70
N ALA A 153 12.76 16.00 4.77
CA ALA A 153 13.02 14.64 4.34
C ALA A 153 13.01 13.65 5.51
N GLY A 154 12.55 12.42 5.25
CA GLY A 154 12.76 11.30 6.17
C GLY A 154 14.25 10.93 6.23
N ASN A 155 14.67 10.35 7.35
CA ASN A 155 16.04 9.99 7.62
C ASN A 155 16.11 8.60 8.29
N GLU A 156 16.87 7.68 7.69
CA GLU A 156 16.97 6.30 8.17
C GLU A 156 17.68 6.20 9.52
N THR A 157 18.73 6.99 9.76
CA THR A 157 19.48 7.03 11.02
C THR A 157 18.63 7.58 12.16
N GLN A 158 17.84 8.63 11.90
CA GLN A 158 16.92 9.23 12.87
C GLN A 158 15.57 8.51 12.92
N ARG A 159 15.38 7.48 12.09
CA ARG A 159 14.15 6.69 11.96
C ARG A 159 12.91 7.56 11.72
N THR A 160 13.03 8.58 10.88
CA THR A 160 11.95 9.52 10.54
C THR A 160 11.42 9.29 9.13
N TYR A 161 10.11 9.47 8.93
CA TYR A 161 9.45 9.27 7.65
C TYR A 161 8.11 10.01 7.55
N TRP A 162 7.51 10.03 6.36
CA TRP A 162 6.17 10.55 6.14
C TRP A 162 5.14 9.42 6.16
N GLN A 163 4.31 9.39 7.19
CA GLN A 163 3.21 8.44 7.34
C GLN A 163 1.89 9.04 6.83
N PHE A 164 1.11 8.26 6.09
CA PHE A 164 -0.16 8.71 5.53
C PHE A 164 -1.34 8.09 6.24
N PHE A 165 -2.38 8.88 6.45
CA PHE A 165 -3.62 8.49 7.12
C PHE A 165 -4.84 8.92 6.30
N SER A 166 -5.90 8.13 6.40
CA SER A 166 -7.27 8.54 6.08
C SER A 166 -7.96 8.82 7.41
N CYS A 167 -8.22 10.10 7.70
CA CYS A 167 -8.61 10.56 9.02
C CYS A 167 -7.62 10.06 10.08
N TRP A 168 -8.02 9.10 10.92
CA TRP A 168 -7.22 8.57 12.04
C TRP A 168 -6.54 7.24 11.74
N SER A 169 -6.81 6.62 10.59
CA SER A 169 -6.31 5.28 10.27
C SER A 169 -5.14 5.34 9.29
N PRO A 170 -4.00 4.68 9.59
CA PRO A 170 -2.87 4.67 8.68
C PRO A 170 -3.23 3.92 7.39
N LEU A 171 -2.84 4.49 6.26
CA LEU A 171 -3.08 3.88 4.96
C LEU A 171 -2.30 2.56 4.85
N GLN A 172 -2.97 1.55 4.30
CA GLN A 172 -2.37 0.24 4.04
C GLN A 172 -1.74 0.16 2.64
N GLU A 173 -1.87 1.22 1.84
CA GLU A 173 -1.39 1.30 0.47
C GLU A 173 -0.52 2.54 0.27
N GLY A 174 0.46 2.44 -0.64
CA GLY A 174 1.28 3.58 -1.02
C GLY A 174 0.52 4.61 -1.85
N VAL A 175 1.05 5.84 -1.92
CA VAL A 175 0.42 6.97 -2.63
C VAL A 175 0.17 6.70 -4.12
N GLY A 176 0.93 5.79 -4.74
CA GLY A 176 0.75 5.38 -6.13
C GLY A 176 -0.43 4.44 -6.38
N THR A 177 -0.97 3.81 -5.32
CA THR A 177 -2.03 2.79 -5.41
C THR A 177 -3.31 3.27 -4.74
N TYR A 178 -3.20 3.90 -3.57
CA TYR A 178 -4.34 4.37 -2.79
C TYR A 178 -5.21 5.34 -3.58
N LYS A 179 -6.53 5.13 -3.56
CA LYS A 179 -7.53 5.96 -4.24
C LYS A 179 -8.47 6.60 -3.22
N PRO A 180 -8.27 7.89 -2.89
CA PRO A 180 -9.14 8.60 -1.97
C PRO A 180 -10.58 8.67 -2.48
N LYS A 181 -11.52 8.76 -1.55
CA LYS A 181 -12.95 8.99 -1.77
C LYS A 181 -13.27 10.48 -1.78
N ASN A 182 -14.46 10.82 -2.26
CA ASN A 182 -14.94 12.19 -2.20
C ASN A 182 -15.08 12.65 -0.75
N TRP A 183 -14.59 13.86 -0.48
CA TRP A 183 -14.49 14.50 0.84
C TRP A 183 -13.62 13.76 1.86
N GLU A 184 -12.82 12.79 1.43
CA GLU A 184 -11.89 12.11 2.33
C GLU A 184 -10.79 13.07 2.79
N HIS A 185 -10.47 13.00 4.09
CA HIS A 185 -9.36 13.77 4.67
C HIS A 185 -8.12 12.90 4.75
N ILE A 186 -7.16 13.19 3.89
CA ILE A 186 -5.84 12.56 3.86
C ILE A 186 -4.85 13.41 4.64
N GLN A 187 -4.14 12.79 5.56
CA GLN A 187 -3.10 13.44 6.36
C GLN A 187 -1.75 12.79 6.07
N ALA A 188 -0.75 13.59 5.71
CA ALA A 188 0.64 13.18 5.75
C ALA A 188 1.27 13.75 7.03
N ILE A 189 1.68 12.88 7.94
CA ILE A 189 2.27 13.25 9.23
C ILE A 189 3.72 12.82 9.23
N PHE A 190 4.62 13.74 9.58
CA PHE A 190 6.03 13.42 9.80
C PHE A 190 6.17 12.67 11.12
N SER A 191 6.69 11.45 11.08
CA SER A 191 6.62 10.49 12.17
C SER A 191 7.92 9.71 12.32
N THR A 192 8.02 8.93 13.40
CA THR A 192 9.13 8.02 13.66
C THR A 192 8.68 6.56 13.62
N TYR A 193 9.60 5.63 13.35
CA TYR A 193 9.36 4.17 13.39
C TYR A 193 10.38 3.44 14.24
#